data_AF-F9WUN9-F1
#
_entry.id   AF-F9WUN9-F1
#
_cell.length_a   1.000
_cell.length_b   1.000
_cell.length_c   1.000
_cell.angle_alpha   90.00
_cell.angle_beta   90.00
_cell.angle_gamma   90.00
#
_symmetry.space_group_name_H-M   'P 1'
#
loop_
_entity.id
_entity.type
_entity.pdbx_description
1 polymer ?
#
loop_
_entity_poly.entity_id
_entity_poly.type
_entity_poly.pdbx_seq_one_letter_code
_entity_poly.pdbx_strand_id
1 'polypeptide(L)'
;MTQSPFQRVVSDGGAGAGAGAEHGTAADAPGGGCLGMKSISAYMVDEGKHSTEMYDSSVEYVFRYLQVFTAVCASFAHGANDVSNSVGPLAAIYSMYENKAVMARNDMPIWILCLGGAGIVCGLATLGVRIMRLFGERITCITPSRGFAAELSAALVVSLASAYGIPVSSTHCITGAVVAIRILDNGFCSVPWLLVGKMYAGWMFTLVITGLISAALFAQGVYAPAVSSG
;
A
#
# COMPACT_ATOMS: atom_id res chain seq x y z
N MET A 1 19.04 38.87 -16.16
CA MET A 1 19.09 38.19 -14.84
C MET A 1 17.68 38.17 -14.31
N THR A 2 17.01 37.05 -14.55
CA THR A 2 15.55 36.88 -14.50
C THR A 2 15.22 36.17 -13.19
N GLN A 3 14.57 36.85 -12.26
CA GLN A 3 14.13 36.23 -11.01
C GLN A 3 12.91 35.32 -11.25
N SER A 4 12.89 34.18 -10.58
CA SER A 4 11.88 33.12 -10.74
C SER A 4 10.55 33.49 -10.06
N PRO A 5 9.41 32.97 -10.56
CA PRO A 5 8.05 33.34 -10.11
C PRO A 5 7.73 32.99 -8.64
N PHE A 6 8.64 32.30 -7.94
CA PHE A 6 8.46 31.89 -6.54
C PHE A 6 8.71 33.03 -5.54
N GLN A 7 9.40 34.11 -5.91
CA GLN A 7 9.63 35.26 -5.02
C GLN A 7 8.56 36.36 -5.08
N ARG A 8 7.62 36.31 -6.03
CA ARG A 8 6.59 37.36 -6.17
C ARG A 8 5.43 37.21 -5.16
N VAL A 9 5.19 35.99 -4.67
CA VAL A 9 4.07 35.68 -3.76
C VAL A 9 4.30 36.14 -2.31
N VAL A 10 5.53 36.47 -1.92
CA VAL A 10 5.84 36.97 -0.57
C VAL A 10 5.70 38.50 -0.45
N SER A 11 5.63 39.24 -1.57
CA SER A 11 5.65 40.72 -1.55
C SER A 11 4.27 41.39 -1.58
N ASP A 12 3.19 40.67 -1.89
CA ASP A 12 1.84 41.27 -2.01
C ASP A 12 0.99 41.11 -0.73
N GLY A 13 1.63 40.79 0.40
CA GLY A 13 1.01 40.79 1.72
C GLY A 13 0.91 42.19 2.32
N GLY A 14 0.08 43.07 1.77
CA GLY A 14 -0.34 44.28 2.49
C GLY A 14 -0.75 45.48 1.65
N ALA A 15 -2.05 45.65 1.43
CA ALA A 15 -2.75 46.94 1.32
C ALA A 15 -4.27 46.70 1.22
N GLY A 16 -5.06 47.43 2.02
CA GLY A 16 -6.50 47.21 2.20
C GLY A 16 -7.45 47.99 1.27
N ALA A 17 -8.70 48.06 1.76
CA ALA A 17 -9.83 48.92 1.36
C ALA A 17 -10.91 48.32 0.43
N GLY A 18 -12.03 47.91 1.03
CA GLY A 18 -13.28 48.69 0.98
C GLY A 18 -14.40 48.28 -0.01
N ALA A 19 -15.64 48.36 0.51
CA ALA A 19 -16.98 48.25 -0.11
C ALA A 19 -17.52 46.82 -0.32
N GLY A 20 -18.72 46.40 0.11
CA GLY A 20 -19.91 47.07 0.67
C GLY A 20 -21.18 46.35 0.14
N ALA A 21 -22.23 46.25 0.97
CA ALA A 21 -23.57 45.60 0.80
C ALA A 21 -23.64 44.11 1.26
N GLU A 22 -24.07 43.78 2.49
CA GLU A 22 -25.45 43.77 3.08
C GLU A 22 -26.41 42.84 2.30
N HIS A 23 -27.20 41.90 2.84
CA HIS A 23 -28.04 41.86 4.06
C HIS A 23 -28.59 40.39 4.19
N GLY A 24 -28.43 39.63 5.28
CA GLY A 24 -29.25 39.55 6.50
C GLY A 24 -29.28 38.09 7.03
N THR A 25 -28.76 37.81 8.25
CA THR A 25 -29.49 37.52 9.51
C THR A 25 -30.21 36.15 9.54
N ALA A 26 -30.16 35.27 10.54
CA ALA A 26 -29.34 35.00 11.72
C ALA A 26 -29.91 33.69 12.33
N ALA A 27 -29.07 32.80 12.87
CA ALA A 27 -29.43 31.88 13.96
C ALA A 27 -28.16 31.23 14.54
N ASP A 28 -27.68 31.82 15.64
CA ASP A 28 -26.87 31.21 16.72
C ASP A 28 -27.54 29.91 17.24
N ALA A 29 -26.92 28.88 17.84
CA ALA A 29 -25.57 28.63 18.36
C ALA A 29 -25.43 27.09 18.65
N PRO A 30 -24.60 26.58 19.58
CA PRO A 30 -23.19 26.21 19.39
C PRO A 30 -22.91 24.72 19.71
N GLY A 31 -21.86 24.14 19.12
CA GLY A 31 -21.40 22.80 19.48
C GLY A 31 -20.07 22.47 18.81
N GLY A 32 -18.97 22.66 19.55
CA GLY A 32 -17.62 22.46 19.07
C GLY A 32 -17.32 21.04 18.59
N GLY A 33 -16.40 20.91 17.64
CA GLY A 33 -15.82 19.63 17.27
C GLY A 33 -15.93 19.25 15.79
N CYS A 34 -15.59 20.13 14.84
CA CYS A 34 -15.37 19.69 13.46
C CYS A 34 -14.42 20.58 12.63
N LEU A 35 -13.53 21.32 13.30
CA LEU A 35 -12.58 22.22 12.63
C LEU A 35 -11.42 21.50 11.92
N GLY A 36 -11.23 20.19 12.14
CA GLY A 36 -10.15 19.43 11.51
C GLY A 36 -10.48 18.81 10.14
N MET A 37 -11.76 18.69 9.78
CA MET A 37 -12.17 17.92 8.59
C MET A 37 -12.39 18.78 7.34
N LYS A 38 -12.68 20.09 7.52
CA LYS A 38 -12.83 21.04 6.41
C LYS A 38 -11.49 21.35 5.71
N SER A 39 -10.37 21.32 6.44
CA SER A 39 -9.06 21.70 5.89
C SER A 39 -8.46 20.65 4.95
N ILE A 40 -8.84 19.37 5.07
CA ILE A 40 -8.36 18.32 4.18
C ILE A 40 -9.14 18.33 2.87
N SER A 41 -10.45 18.63 2.93
CA SER A 41 -11.30 18.75 1.75
C SER A 41 -10.91 19.91 0.84
N ALA A 42 -10.42 21.03 1.41
CA ALA A 42 -9.99 22.19 0.63
C ALA A 42 -8.63 22.01 -0.08
N TYR A 43 -7.75 21.15 0.44
CA TYR A 43 -6.39 20.97 -0.13
C TYR A 43 -6.36 20.08 -1.38
N MET A 44 -7.45 19.36 -1.69
CA MET A 44 -7.56 18.49 -2.87
C MET A 44 -8.28 19.16 -4.07
N VAL A 45 -8.70 20.42 -3.95
CA VAL A 45 -9.52 21.09 -4.97
C VAL A 45 -8.70 21.84 -6.03
N ASP A 46 -7.39 22.06 -5.82
CA ASP A 46 -6.61 23.00 -6.65
C ASP A 46 -5.52 22.37 -7.55
N GLU A 47 -5.72 21.14 -8.04
CA GLU A 47 -4.89 20.58 -9.12
C GLU A 47 -5.77 20.00 -10.24
N GLY A 48 -6.16 20.88 -11.16
CA GLY A 48 -6.39 20.61 -12.59
C GLY A 48 -7.16 19.36 -13.05
N LYS A 49 -8.41 19.57 -13.48
CA LYS A 49 -9.13 18.79 -14.53
C LYS A 49 -9.20 17.27 -14.36
N HIS A 50 -9.69 16.79 -13.22
CA HIS A 50 -10.23 15.43 -13.11
C HIS A 50 -11.55 15.46 -12.33
N SER A 51 -12.66 15.20 -13.02
CA SER A 51 -14.03 15.13 -12.47
C SER A 51 -14.20 13.91 -11.56
N THR A 52 -13.46 13.86 -10.46
CA THR A 52 -13.63 12.80 -9.47
C THR A 52 -14.90 13.14 -8.69
N GLU A 53 -15.97 12.38 -8.89
CA GLU A 53 -17.19 12.58 -8.09
C GLU A 53 -16.86 12.31 -6.62
N MET A 54 -17.04 13.37 -5.82
CA MET A 54 -16.89 13.35 -4.37
C MET A 54 -18.22 12.88 -3.79
N TYR A 55 -18.19 11.77 -3.05
CA TYR A 55 -19.38 11.22 -2.42
C TYR A 55 -19.76 12.06 -1.18
N ASP A 56 -21.02 11.94 -0.74
CA ASP A 56 -21.50 12.62 0.46
C ASP A 56 -20.59 12.35 1.67
N SER A 57 -20.22 13.41 2.38
CA SER A 57 -19.26 13.33 3.50
C SER A 57 -19.73 12.42 4.63
N SER A 58 -21.05 12.24 4.82
CA SER A 58 -21.61 11.33 5.81
C SER A 58 -21.35 9.87 5.44
N VAL A 59 -21.45 9.54 4.16
CA VAL A 59 -21.21 8.20 3.63
C VAL A 59 -19.72 7.88 3.71
N GLU A 60 -18.85 8.80 3.29
CA GLU A 60 -17.40 8.61 3.39
C GLU A 60 -16.92 8.43 4.85
N TYR A 61 -17.59 9.07 5.81
CA TYR A 61 -17.29 8.90 7.23
C TYR A 61 -17.53 7.47 7.71
N VAL A 62 -18.64 6.85 7.30
CA VAL A 62 -18.96 5.45 7.64
C VAL A 62 -17.98 4.49 6.94
N PHE A 63 -17.73 4.70 5.64
CA PHE A 63 -16.79 3.90 4.89
C PHE A 63 -15.36 3.99 5.42
N ARG A 64 -14.97 5.11 6.06
CA ARG A 64 -13.66 5.22 6.71
C ARG A 64 -13.47 4.19 7.82
N TYR A 65 -14.47 3.94 8.66
CA TYR A 65 -14.36 2.91 9.69
C TYR A 65 -14.31 1.51 9.11
N LEU A 66 -15.14 1.24 8.10
CA LEU A 66 -15.13 -0.03 7.38
C LEU A 66 -13.77 -0.28 6.72
N GLN A 67 -13.20 0.72 6.07
CA GLN A 67 -11.92 0.63 5.39
C GLN A 67 -10.76 0.40 6.37
N VAL A 68 -10.76 1.06 7.52
CA VAL A 68 -9.73 0.80 8.54
C VAL A 68 -9.85 -0.63 9.06
N PHE A 69 -11.07 -1.11 9.29
CA PHE A 69 -11.29 -2.48 9.74
C PHE A 69 -10.83 -3.51 8.70
N THR A 70 -11.20 -3.36 7.43
CA THR A 70 -10.78 -4.27 6.36
C THR A 70 -9.27 -4.22 6.13
N ALA A 71 -8.66 -3.04 6.18
CA ALA A 71 -7.22 -2.88 6.05
C ALA A 71 -6.46 -3.59 7.18
N VAL A 72 -6.97 -3.55 8.42
CA VAL A 72 -6.39 -4.29 9.56
C VAL A 72 -6.50 -5.80 9.34
N CYS A 73 -7.66 -6.30 8.92
CA CYS A 73 -7.85 -7.72 8.63
C CYS A 73 -6.93 -8.20 7.48
N ALA A 74 -6.86 -7.41 6.40
CA ALA A 74 -6.02 -7.71 5.24
C ALA A 74 -4.53 -7.68 5.62
N SER A 75 -4.09 -6.67 6.38
CA SER A 75 -2.71 -6.55 6.88
C SER A 75 -2.32 -7.73 7.77
N PHE A 76 -3.22 -8.18 8.65
CA PHE A 76 -2.98 -9.35 9.49
C PHE A 76 -2.80 -10.63 8.66
N ALA A 77 -3.73 -10.90 7.73
CA ALA A 77 -3.67 -12.08 6.88
C ALA A 77 -2.42 -12.07 5.98
N HIS A 78 -2.09 -10.93 5.38
CA HIS A 78 -0.92 -10.80 4.52
C HIS A 78 0.38 -10.88 5.33
N GLY A 79 0.42 -10.24 6.50
CA GLY A 79 1.58 -10.28 7.40
C GLY A 79 1.88 -11.70 7.88
N ALA A 80 0.87 -12.51 8.20
CA ALA A 80 1.07 -13.91 8.56
C ALA A 80 1.72 -14.70 7.41
N ASN A 81 1.25 -14.51 6.17
CA ASN A 81 1.81 -15.16 4.99
C ASN A 81 3.25 -14.69 4.71
N ASP A 82 3.55 -13.41 4.90
CA ASP A 82 4.87 -12.84 4.66
C ASP A 82 5.89 -13.31 5.72
N VAL A 83 5.45 -13.47 6.97
CA VAL A 83 6.27 -14.11 8.03
C VAL A 83 6.58 -15.54 7.62
N SER A 84 5.60 -16.34 7.18
CA SER A 84 5.83 -17.72 6.75
C SER A 84 6.84 -17.83 5.60
N ASN A 85 6.76 -16.94 4.61
CA ASN A 85 7.69 -16.93 3.49
C ASN A 85 9.14 -16.59 3.90
N SER A 86 9.30 -15.71 4.88
CA SER A 86 10.62 -15.28 5.35
C SER A 86 11.24 -16.23 6.38
N VAL A 87 10.41 -16.73 7.30
CA VAL A 87 10.82 -17.58 8.42
C VAL A 87 10.87 -19.06 8.02
N GLY A 88 10.16 -19.49 6.98
CA GLY A 88 10.12 -20.88 6.52
C GLY A 88 11.50 -21.50 6.22
N PRO A 89 12.38 -20.85 5.44
CA PRO A 89 13.73 -21.35 5.20
C PRO A 89 14.57 -21.44 6.49
N LEU A 90 14.45 -20.44 7.38
CA LEU A 90 15.14 -20.44 8.67
C LEU A 90 14.65 -21.58 9.58
N ALA A 91 13.33 -21.84 9.55
CA ALA A 91 12.70 -22.96 10.24
C ALA A 91 13.25 -24.31 9.78
N ALA A 92 13.42 -24.48 8.47
CA ALA A 92 13.97 -25.69 7.89
C ALA A 92 15.42 -25.94 8.34
N ILE A 93 16.27 -24.90 8.32
CA ILE A 93 17.66 -25.00 8.77
C ILE A 93 17.72 -25.35 10.28
N TYR A 94 16.90 -24.69 11.09
CA TYR A 94 16.83 -24.96 12.54
C TYR A 94 16.37 -26.40 12.83
N SER A 95 15.36 -26.89 12.09
CA SER A 95 14.88 -28.27 12.20
C SER A 95 15.97 -29.30 11.85
N MET A 96 16.74 -29.05 10.78
CA MET A 96 17.85 -29.91 10.38
C MET A 96 18.98 -29.90 11.42
N TYR A 97 19.23 -28.76 12.08
CA TYR A 97 20.24 -28.66 13.13
C TYR A 97 19.86 -29.48 14.37
N GLU A 98 18.59 -29.43 14.79
CA GLU A 98 18.12 -30.10 16.01
C GLU A 98 17.85 -31.59 15.79
N ASN A 99 17.11 -31.95 14.72
CA ASN A 99 16.62 -33.32 14.51
C ASN A 99 17.50 -34.15 13.57
N LYS A 100 18.48 -33.54 12.89
CA LYS A 100 19.31 -34.17 11.83
C LYS A 100 18.52 -34.84 10.69
N ALA A 101 17.22 -34.55 10.60
CA ALA A 101 16.31 -35.11 9.61
C ALA A 101 15.31 -34.02 9.17
N VAL A 102 14.84 -34.14 7.93
CA VAL A 102 13.81 -33.23 7.39
C VAL A 102 12.45 -33.71 7.88
N MET A 103 11.98 -33.13 8.99
CA MET A 103 10.64 -33.40 9.51
C MET A 103 9.63 -32.48 8.80
N ALA A 104 8.53 -33.05 8.29
CA ALA A 104 7.47 -32.28 7.63
C ALA A 104 6.67 -31.39 8.60
N ARG A 105 6.75 -31.66 9.90
CA ARG A 105 6.12 -30.89 10.96
C ARG A 105 7.16 -30.65 12.05
N ASN A 106 7.59 -29.40 12.18
CA ASN A 106 8.48 -28.97 13.25
C ASN A 106 7.80 -27.86 14.03
N ASP A 107 7.69 -28.03 15.35
CA ASP A 107 7.17 -26.97 16.21
C ASP A 107 8.23 -25.86 16.28
N MET A 108 7.91 -24.75 15.63
CA MET A 108 8.84 -23.63 15.52
C MET A 108 8.88 -22.83 16.81
N PRO A 109 10.07 -22.56 17.38
CA PRO A 109 10.17 -21.80 18.61
C PRO A 109 9.74 -20.35 18.39
N ILE A 110 8.97 -19.83 19.36
CA ILE A 110 8.30 -18.52 19.30
C ILE A 110 9.29 -17.37 19.03
N TRP A 111 10.54 -17.47 19.51
CA TRP A 111 11.54 -16.43 19.31
C TRP A 111 11.88 -16.18 17.83
N ILE A 112 11.84 -17.23 16.99
CA ILE A 112 12.10 -17.08 15.54
C ILE A 112 10.92 -16.36 14.86
N LEU A 113 9.69 -16.68 15.29
CA LEU A 113 8.50 -15.96 14.81
C LEU A 113 8.54 -14.49 15.24
N CYS A 114 8.96 -14.20 16.47
CA CYS A 114 9.15 -12.82 16.94
C CYS A 114 10.21 -12.07 16.12
N LEU A 115 11.31 -12.73 15.75
CA LEU A 115 12.34 -12.14 14.89
C LEU A 115 11.80 -11.79 13.49
N GLY A 116 11.04 -12.71 12.88
CA GLY A 116 10.38 -12.48 11.59
C GLY A 116 9.38 -11.32 11.64
N GLY A 117 8.51 -11.30 12.66
CA GLY A 117 7.55 -10.21 12.86
C GLY A 117 8.23 -8.86 13.09
N ALA A 118 9.26 -8.80 13.95
CA ALA A 118 10.03 -7.59 14.20
C ALA A 118 10.72 -7.07 12.93
N GLY A 119 11.24 -7.98 12.09
CA GLY A 119 11.83 -7.65 10.79
C GLY A 119 10.83 -6.97 9.85
N ILE A 120 9.61 -7.50 9.73
CA ILE A 120 8.55 -6.91 8.89
C ILE A 120 8.17 -5.52 9.42
N VAL A 121 7.95 -5.37 10.73
CA VAL A 121 7.60 -4.07 11.34
C VAL A 121 8.68 -3.03 11.07
N CYS A 122 9.96 -3.39 11.25
CA CYS A 122 11.09 -2.49 10.98
C CYS A 122 11.19 -2.14 9.48
N GLY A 123 10.99 -3.12 8.60
CA GLY A 123 10.99 -2.91 7.14
C GLY A 123 9.87 -1.99 6.67
N LEU A 124 8.65 -2.18 7.18
CA LEU A 124 7.50 -1.33 6.87
C LEU A 124 7.70 0.10 7.37
N ALA A 125 8.26 0.27 8.59
CA ALA A 125 8.54 1.59 9.16
C ALA A 125 9.58 2.37 8.36
N THR A 126 10.59 1.69 7.80
CA THR A 126 11.72 2.34 7.10
C THR A 126 11.47 2.54 5.60
N LEU A 127 10.96 1.51 4.92
CA LEU A 127 10.81 1.46 3.45
C LEU A 127 9.35 1.51 3.00
N GLY A 128 8.43 1.01 3.83
CA GLY A 128 7.01 0.89 3.48
C GLY A 128 6.34 2.23 3.18
N VAL A 129 6.70 3.30 3.88
CA VAL A 129 6.14 4.65 3.66
C VAL A 129 6.38 5.15 2.22
N ARG A 130 7.50 4.80 1.61
CA ARG A 130 7.80 5.21 0.22
C ARG A 130 6.88 4.51 -0.78
N ILE A 131 6.58 3.24 -0.54
CA ILE A 131 5.69 2.44 -1.40
C ILE A 131 4.24 2.91 -1.22
N MET A 132 3.80 3.17 0.02
CA MET A 132 2.44 3.67 0.26
C MET A 132 2.18 5.02 -0.42
N ARG A 133 3.16 5.94 -0.42
CA ARG A 133 3.06 7.21 -1.16
C ARG A 133 2.94 7.01 -2.67
N LEU A 134 3.62 6.01 -3.24
CA LEU A 134 3.50 5.70 -4.66
C LEU A 134 2.05 5.34 -5.04
N PHE A 135 1.39 4.51 -4.23
CA PHE A 135 0.00 4.11 -4.49
C PHE A 135 -0.99 5.27 -4.26
N GLY A 136 -0.78 6.06 -3.20
CA GLY A 136 -1.70 7.16 -2.83
C GLY A 136 -1.58 8.43 -3.68
N GLU A 137 -0.39 8.74 -4.22
CA GLU A 137 -0.15 9.99 -4.96
C GLU A 137 -0.04 9.78 -6.48
N ARG A 138 0.46 8.62 -6.94
CA ARG A 138 0.87 8.46 -8.35
C ARG A 138 -0.06 7.57 -9.18
N ILE A 139 -0.92 6.76 -8.55
CA ILE A 139 -1.79 5.81 -9.25
C ILE A 139 -3.24 6.30 -9.28
N THR A 140 -3.86 6.54 -8.12
CA THR A 140 -5.22 7.10 -8.04
C THR A 140 -5.45 7.83 -6.71
N CYS A 141 -6.35 8.82 -6.69
CA CYS A 141 -6.85 9.37 -5.42
C CYS A 141 -7.77 8.35 -4.75
N ILE A 142 -7.31 7.74 -3.65
CA ILE A 142 -8.08 6.75 -2.89
C ILE A 142 -8.91 7.49 -1.83
N THR A 143 -10.22 7.61 -2.05
CA THR A 143 -11.18 7.93 -0.98
C THR A 143 -11.52 6.66 -0.18
N PRO A 144 -12.00 6.75 1.07
CA PRO A 144 -12.28 5.57 1.89
C PRO A 144 -13.23 4.55 1.26
N SER A 145 -14.26 5.03 0.54
CA SER A 145 -15.20 4.19 -0.20
C SER A 145 -14.53 3.43 -1.36
N ARG A 146 -13.65 4.11 -2.11
CA ARG A 146 -12.86 3.50 -3.20
C ARG A 146 -11.86 2.47 -2.67
N GLY A 147 -11.18 2.77 -1.56
CA GLY A 147 -10.28 1.85 -0.87
C GLY A 147 -10.99 0.58 -0.44
N PHE A 148 -12.17 0.72 0.17
CA PHE A 148 -12.97 -0.43 0.62
C PHE A 148 -13.45 -1.29 -0.54
N ALA A 149 -13.91 -0.67 -1.63
CA ALA A 149 -14.28 -1.39 -2.84
C ALA A 149 -13.08 -2.12 -3.48
N ALA A 150 -11.90 -1.52 -3.49
CA ALA A 150 -10.68 -2.15 -3.98
C ALA A 150 -10.29 -3.38 -3.15
N GLU A 151 -10.31 -3.26 -1.82
CA GLU A 151 -10.00 -4.37 -0.91
C GLU A 151 -11.02 -5.49 -1.01
N LEU A 152 -12.32 -5.17 -1.03
CA LEU A 152 -13.39 -6.16 -1.14
C LEU A 152 -13.32 -6.91 -2.46
N SER A 153 -13.12 -6.21 -3.58
CA SER A 153 -12.99 -6.85 -4.89
C SER A 153 -11.76 -7.74 -4.98
N ALA A 154 -10.61 -7.29 -4.47
CA ALA A 154 -9.40 -8.11 -4.40
C ALA A 154 -9.62 -9.36 -3.52
N ALA A 155 -10.23 -9.20 -2.35
CA ALA A 155 -10.54 -10.31 -1.43
C ALA A 155 -11.51 -11.32 -2.06
N LEU A 156 -12.53 -10.85 -2.78
CA LEU A 156 -13.47 -11.71 -3.50
C LEU A 156 -12.77 -12.52 -4.59
N VAL A 157 -11.92 -11.89 -5.41
CA VAL A 157 -11.16 -12.58 -6.46
C VAL A 157 -10.22 -13.62 -5.86
N VAL A 158 -9.50 -13.27 -4.79
CA VAL A 158 -8.59 -14.20 -4.09
C VAL A 158 -9.36 -15.35 -3.46
N SER A 159 -10.50 -15.08 -2.82
CA SER A 159 -11.35 -16.10 -2.19
C SER A 159 -11.92 -17.07 -3.23
N LEU A 160 -12.43 -16.56 -4.35
CA LEU A 160 -12.93 -17.39 -5.46
C LEU A 160 -11.81 -18.24 -6.07
N ALA A 161 -10.67 -17.63 -6.40
CA ALA A 161 -9.54 -18.37 -6.94
C ALA A 161 -9.04 -19.46 -5.98
N SER A 162 -9.02 -19.17 -4.67
CA SER A 162 -8.67 -20.15 -3.64
C SER A 162 -9.67 -21.30 -3.58
N ALA A 163 -10.98 -21.04 -3.74
CA ALA A 163 -12.00 -22.08 -3.82
C ALA A 163 -11.82 -23.01 -5.03
N TYR A 164 -11.29 -22.49 -6.14
CA TYR A 164 -10.93 -23.27 -7.33
C TYR A 164 -9.53 -23.88 -7.28
N GLY A 165 -8.76 -23.66 -6.21
CA GLY A 165 -7.39 -24.18 -6.07
C GLY A 165 -6.36 -23.50 -6.98
N ILE A 166 -6.68 -22.33 -7.54
CA ILE A 166 -5.77 -21.58 -8.41
C ILE A 166 -4.91 -20.65 -7.54
N PRO A 167 -3.58 -20.79 -7.51
CA PRO A 167 -2.72 -19.89 -6.77
C PRO A 167 -2.70 -18.52 -7.45
N VAL A 168 -3.38 -17.55 -6.83
CA VAL A 168 -3.38 -16.16 -7.27
C VAL A 168 -2.62 -15.27 -6.31
N SER A 169 -2.09 -14.18 -6.83
CA SER A 169 -1.33 -13.21 -6.07
C SER A 169 -2.23 -12.03 -5.67
N SER A 170 -2.40 -11.82 -4.37
CA SER A 170 -3.16 -10.71 -3.78
C SER A 170 -2.67 -9.34 -4.26
N THR A 171 -1.36 -9.16 -4.46
CA THR A 171 -0.78 -7.89 -4.95
C THR A 171 -1.23 -7.55 -6.36
N HIS A 172 -1.38 -8.56 -7.22
CA HIS A 172 -1.92 -8.39 -8.56
C HIS A 172 -3.42 -8.08 -8.53
N CYS A 173 -4.17 -8.75 -7.65
CA CYS A 173 -5.60 -8.50 -7.47
C CYS A 173 -5.87 -7.06 -7.02
N ILE A 174 -5.18 -6.58 -5.98
CA ILE A 174 -5.38 -5.21 -5.47
C ILE A 174 -4.89 -4.15 -6.46
N THR A 175 -3.76 -4.38 -7.13
CA THR A 175 -3.28 -3.48 -8.19
C THR A 175 -4.30 -3.37 -9.32
N GLY A 176 -4.84 -4.50 -9.77
CA GLY A 176 -5.86 -4.54 -10.81
C GLY A 176 -7.11 -3.78 -10.41
N ALA A 177 -7.57 -3.95 -9.16
CA ALA A 177 -8.70 -3.22 -8.61
C ALA A 177 -8.47 -1.70 -8.59
N VAL A 178 -7.29 -1.24 -8.15
CA VAL A 178 -6.95 0.19 -8.12
C VAL A 178 -6.87 0.79 -9.53
N VAL A 179 -6.27 0.06 -10.49
CA VAL A 179 -6.24 0.48 -11.90
C VAL A 179 -7.65 0.55 -12.48
N ALA A 180 -8.51 -0.42 -12.16
CA ALA A 180 -9.91 -0.42 -12.60
C ALA A 180 -10.68 0.80 -12.05
N ILE A 181 -10.51 1.14 -10.76
CA ILE A 181 -11.11 2.35 -10.16
C ILE A 181 -10.63 3.61 -10.89
N ARG A 182 -9.33 3.74 -11.18
CA ARG A 182 -8.78 4.87 -11.93
C ARG A 182 -9.40 5.00 -13.34
N ILE A 183 -9.59 3.88 -14.03
CA ILE A 183 -10.23 3.81 -15.34
C ILE A 183 -11.70 4.26 -15.24
N LEU A 184 -12.43 3.81 -14.22
CA LEU A 184 -13.84 4.16 -14.03
C LEU A 184 -14.02 5.65 -13.69
N ASP A 185 -13.14 6.22 -12.85
CA ASP A 185 -13.25 7.63 -12.46
C ASP A 185 -12.82 8.60 -13.57
N ASN A 186 -11.83 8.25 -14.40
CA ASN A 186 -11.15 9.23 -15.26
C ASN A 186 -10.93 8.77 -16.71
N GLY A 187 -11.45 7.60 -17.08
CA GLY A 187 -11.27 7.01 -18.40
C GLY A 187 -9.93 6.32 -18.62
N PHE A 188 -9.87 5.46 -19.63
CA PHE A 188 -8.72 4.62 -19.96
C PHE A 188 -7.43 5.41 -20.29
N CYS A 189 -7.56 6.58 -20.91
CA CYS A 189 -6.41 7.40 -21.31
C CYS A 189 -5.72 8.12 -20.13
N SER A 190 -6.41 8.24 -18.99
CA SER A 190 -5.88 8.94 -17.81
C SER A 190 -4.96 8.07 -16.94
N VAL A 191 -4.90 6.76 -17.22
CA VAL A 191 -4.05 5.83 -16.46
C VAL A 191 -2.59 6.02 -16.89
N PRO A 192 -1.64 6.18 -15.95
CA PRO A 192 -0.22 6.24 -16.27
C PRO A 192 0.30 4.84 -16.63
N TRP A 193 0.00 4.37 -17.84
CA TRP A 193 0.36 3.03 -18.34
C TRP A 193 1.84 2.71 -18.24
N LEU A 194 2.71 3.73 -18.36
CA LEU A 194 4.16 3.55 -18.17
C LEU A 194 4.51 3.15 -16.72
N LEU A 195 3.84 3.73 -15.72
CA LEU A 195 4.07 3.39 -14.32
C LEU A 195 3.59 1.96 -14.03
N VAL A 196 2.39 1.64 -14.51
CA VAL A 196 1.80 0.29 -14.40
C VAL A 196 2.71 -0.74 -15.07
N GLY A 197 3.14 -0.48 -16.30
CA GLY A 197 4.07 -1.33 -17.04
C GLY A 197 5.41 -1.53 -16.34
N LYS A 198 5.98 -0.47 -15.74
CA LYS A 198 7.20 -0.58 -14.93
C LYS A 198 7.01 -1.49 -13.70
N MET A 199 5.83 -1.51 -13.11
CA MET A 199 5.53 -2.38 -11.97
C MET A 199 5.49 -3.85 -12.38
N TYR A 200 4.77 -4.17 -13.47
CA TYR A 200 4.74 -5.52 -14.03
C TYR A 200 6.11 -6.00 -14.50
N ALA A 201 6.86 -5.14 -15.19
CA ALA A 201 8.23 -5.44 -15.59
C ALA A 201 9.13 -5.70 -14.36
N GLY A 202 8.95 -4.91 -13.30
CA GLY A 202 9.63 -5.09 -12.02
C GLY A 202 9.37 -6.48 -11.43
N TRP A 203 8.11 -6.92 -11.37
CA TRP A 203 7.77 -8.24 -10.84
C TRP A 203 8.41 -9.40 -11.62
N MET A 204 8.35 -9.35 -12.96
CA MET A 204 9.00 -10.37 -13.79
C MET A 204 10.52 -10.39 -13.57
N PHE A 205 11.14 -9.22 -13.52
CA PHE A 205 12.57 -9.10 -13.29
C PHE A 205 12.99 -9.60 -11.91
N THR A 206 12.19 -9.34 -10.87
CA THR A 206 12.48 -9.84 -9.52
C THR A 206 12.46 -11.36 -9.43
N LEU A 207 11.57 -12.05 -10.17
CA LEU A 207 11.53 -13.52 -10.20
C LEU A 207 12.81 -14.10 -10.82
N VAL A 208 13.24 -13.53 -11.96
CA VAL A 208 14.43 -13.97 -12.67
C VAL A 208 15.69 -13.76 -11.82
N ILE A 209 15.87 -12.57 -11.27
CA ILE A 209 17.03 -12.27 -10.42
C ILE A 209 17.05 -13.17 -9.19
N THR A 210 15.92 -13.31 -8.49
CA THR A 210 15.86 -14.11 -7.26
C THR A 210 16.17 -15.58 -7.56
N GLY A 211 15.65 -16.13 -8.66
CA GLY A 211 15.95 -17.48 -9.11
C GLY A 211 17.42 -17.68 -9.44
N LEU A 212 18.04 -16.74 -10.18
CA LEU A 212 19.46 -16.81 -10.53
C LEU A 212 20.37 -16.72 -9.31
N ILE A 213 20.10 -15.80 -8.38
CA ILE A 213 20.87 -15.65 -7.14
C ILE A 213 20.73 -16.90 -6.27
N SER A 214 19.52 -17.43 -6.11
CA SER A 214 19.28 -18.66 -5.35
C SER A 214 20.02 -19.86 -5.97
N ALA A 215 19.97 -20.02 -7.29
CA ALA A 215 20.69 -21.07 -8.00
C ALA A 215 22.22 -20.94 -7.86
N ALA A 216 22.75 -19.71 -7.93
CA ALA A 216 24.18 -19.46 -7.76
C ALA A 216 24.66 -19.81 -6.35
N LEU A 217 23.93 -19.40 -5.32
CA LEU A 217 24.24 -19.73 -3.92
C LEU A 217 24.15 -21.23 -3.66
N PHE A 218 23.14 -21.90 -4.20
CA PHE A 218 23.01 -23.35 -4.10
C PHE A 218 24.16 -24.08 -4.79
N ALA A 219 24.55 -23.65 -5.99
CA ALA A 219 25.70 -24.21 -6.70
C ALA A 219 26.99 -24.04 -5.89
N GLN A 220 27.23 -22.88 -5.29
CA GLN A 220 28.38 -22.68 -4.40
C GLN A 220 28.37 -23.64 -3.21
N GLY A 221 27.21 -23.90 -2.60
CA GLY A 221 27.08 -24.84 -1.49
C GLY A 221 27.38 -26.29 -1.88
N VAL A 222 26.93 -26.73 -3.05
CA VAL A 222 27.16 -28.11 -3.55
C VAL A 222 28.62 -28.32 -3.97
N TYR A 223 29.26 -27.31 -4.57
CA TYR A 223 30.65 -27.40 -5.05
C TYR A 223 31.69 -26.89 -4.03
N ALA A 224 31.26 -26.50 -2.83
CA ALA A 224 32.18 -26.17 -1.74
C ALA A 224 32.96 -27.43 -1.32
N PRO A 225 34.30 -27.37 -1.17
CA PRO A 225 35.07 -28.51 -0.71
C PRO A 225 34.66 -28.86 0.73
N ALA A 226 33.88 -29.93 0.87
CA ALA A 226 33.54 -30.48 2.17
C ALA A 226 34.83 -31.04 2.80
N VAL A 227 35.20 -30.53 3.97
CA VAL A 227 36.29 -31.11 4.76
C VAL A 227 35.83 -32.50 5.18
N SER A 228 36.36 -33.54 4.53
CA SER A 228 36.18 -34.92 5.00
C SER A 228 37.01 -35.11 6.27
N SER A 229 36.44 -34.82 7.43
CA SER A 229 36.98 -35.31 8.69
C SER A 229 36.66 -36.81 8.77
N GLY A 230 37.71 -37.63 8.61
CA GLY A 230 37.67 -39.09 8.79
C GLY A 230 37.57 -39.53 10.24
#